data_AF-A0A0G0S5X1-F1
#
_entry.id   AF-A0A0G0S5X1-F1
#
_cell.length_a   1.000
_cell.length_b   1.000
_cell.length_c   1.000
_cell.angle_alpha   90.00
_cell.angle_beta   90.00
_cell.angle_gamma   90.00
#
_symmetry.space_group_name_H-M   'P 1'
#
loop_
_entity.id
_entity.type
_entity.pdbx_description
1 polymer ?
#
loop_
_entity_poly.entity_id
_entity_poly.type
_entity_poly.pdbx_seq_one_letter_code
_entity_poly.pdbx_strand_id
1 'polypeptide(L)'
;MNRKKLKNLKNEHGSALMITTLILTSLFIAALNASSIVLSGVLISGIQERSTLAFYAAESGAELAAYDAIVNGNFPAASSTNVYSLTLTNNSSYVVSYASSTFISEGSFGETKRSVSLGFE
;
A
#
# COMPACT_ATOMS: atom_id res chain seq x y z
N MET A 1 39.23 -26.29 68.79
CA MET A 1 38.63 -24.98 68.41
C MET A 1 39.01 -24.72 66.96
N ASN A 2 38.18 -24.40 65.95
CA ASN A 2 36.77 -24.07 65.85
C ASN A 2 36.42 -24.16 64.34
N ARG A 3 35.63 -25.15 63.88
CA ARG A 3 35.25 -25.28 62.45
C ARG A 3 34.10 -24.32 62.15
N LYS A 4 34.39 -23.22 61.45
CA LYS A 4 33.38 -22.25 60.98
C LYS A 4 32.42 -22.96 60.01
N LYS A 5 31.16 -23.10 60.42
CA LYS A 5 30.03 -23.52 59.58
C LYS A 5 29.86 -22.53 58.43
N LEU A 6 30.15 -22.95 57.21
CA LEU A 6 29.72 -22.27 55.98
C LEU A 6 28.18 -22.30 55.96
N LYS A 7 27.55 -21.14 56.13
CA LYS A 7 26.10 -20.97 55.98
C LYS A 7 25.75 -21.20 54.50
N ASN A 8 24.95 -22.24 54.24
CA ASN A 8 24.28 -22.44 52.96
C ASN A 8 23.38 -21.23 52.67
N LEU A 9 23.79 -20.37 51.73
CA LEU A 9 22.92 -19.39 51.10
C LEU A 9 22.00 -20.15 50.13
N LYS A 10 20.81 -20.53 50.61
CA LYS A 10 19.74 -21.06 49.76
C LYS A 10 19.31 -19.95 48.78
N ASN A 11 19.68 -20.11 47.51
CA ASN A 11 19.50 -19.14 46.44
C ASN A 11 18.11 -19.27 45.78
N GLU A 12 17.05 -19.34 46.58
CA GLU A 12 15.67 -19.61 46.14
C GLU A 12 15.02 -18.42 45.42
N HIS A 13 15.68 -17.25 45.37
CA HIS A 13 15.16 -16.03 44.74
C HIS A 13 15.55 -15.88 43.26
N GLY A 14 16.59 -16.59 42.80
CA GLY A 14 17.03 -16.52 41.39
C GLY A 14 16.07 -17.19 40.42
N SER A 15 15.38 -18.25 40.86
CA SER A 15 14.36 -18.95 40.07
C SER A 15 13.14 -18.07 39.81
N ALA A 16 12.70 -17.31 40.83
CA ALA A 16 11.61 -16.35 40.69
C ALA A 16 11.94 -15.23 39.67
N LEU A 17 13.18 -14.74 39.69
CA LEU A 17 13.66 -13.77 38.70
C LEU A 17 13.66 -14.37 37.29
N MET A 18 14.12 -15.62 37.13
CA MET A 18 14.12 -16.29 35.84
C MET A 18 12.70 -16.49 35.29
N ILE A 19 11.76 -16.96 36.11
CA ILE A 19 10.36 -17.17 35.69
C ILE A 19 9.71 -15.85 35.28
N THR A 20 9.90 -14.79 36.08
CA THR A 20 9.33 -13.47 35.77
C THR A 20 9.92 -12.89 34.48
N THR A 21 11.23 -13.03 34.25
CA THR A 21 11.82 -12.64 32.96
C THR A 21 11.25 -13.44 31.81
N LEU A 22 11.06 -14.75 31.94
CA LEU A 22 10.51 -15.60 30.88
C LEU A 22 9.07 -15.19 30.52
N ILE A 23 8.25 -14.88 31.53
CA ILE A 23 6.90 -14.35 31.34
C ILE A 23 6.93 -12.96 30.68
N LEU A 24 7.81 -12.07 31.10
CA LEU A 24 7.95 -10.74 30.49
C LEU A 24 8.41 -10.83 29.05
N THR A 25 9.36 -11.71 28.72
CA THR A 25 9.85 -11.89 27.35
C THR A 25 8.76 -12.45 26.44
N SER A 26 7.95 -13.39 26.90
CA SER A 26 6.85 -13.95 26.09
C SER A 26 5.76 -12.90 25.81
N LEU A 27 5.39 -12.11 26.82
CA LEU A 27 4.47 -10.99 26.66
C LEU A 27 5.04 -9.92 25.72
N PHE A 28 6.34 -9.64 25.82
CA PHE A 28 7.01 -8.68 24.95
C PHE A 28 7.02 -9.14 23.49
N ILE A 29 7.32 -10.41 23.22
CA ILE A 29 7.23 -10.98 21.87
C ILE A 29 5.80 -10.88 21.32
N ALA A 30 4.78 -11.18 22.13
CA ALA A 30 3.39 -11.05 21.72
C ALA A 30 3.05 -9.58 21.35
N ALA A 31 3.50 -8.61 22.15
CA ALA A 31 3.30 -7.19 21.90
C ALA A 31 4.00 -6.71 20.60
N LEU A 32 5.22 -7.17 20.34
CA LEU A 32 5.94 -6.83 19.10
C LEU A 32 5.20 -7.35 17.86
N ASN A 33 4.66 -8.56 17.92
CA ASN A 33 3.87 -9.12 16.82
C ASN A 33 2.55 -8.35 16.62
N ALA A 34 1.87 -7.96 17.69
CA ALA A 34 0.68 -7.12 17.57
C ALA A 34 1.00 -5.76 16.93
N SER A 35 2.11 -5.13 17.35
CA SER A 35 2.54 -3.84 16.79
C SER A 35 2.89 -3.90 15.31
N SER A 36 3.52 -4.99 14.84
CA SER A 36 3.89 -5.13 13.43
C SER A 36 2.67 -5.28 12.52
N ILE A 37 1.64 -5.98 12.99
CA ILE A 37 0.35 -6.12 12.28
C ILE A 37 -0.34 -4.77 12.17
N VAL A 38 -0.42 -4.01 13.27
CA VAL A 38 -1.05 -2.68 13.27
C VAL A 38 -0.32 -1.72 12.32
N LEU A 39 1.01 -1.67 12.38
CA LEU A 39 1.80 -0.82 11.49
C LEU A 39 1.60 -1.21 10.01
N SER A 40 1.59 -2.51 9.71
CA SER A 40 1.32 -2.99 8.35
C SER A 40 -0.07 -2.58 7.88
N GLY A 41 -1.10 -2.67 8.74
CA GLY A 41 -2.44 -2.22 8.41
C GLY A 41 -2.53 -0.73 8.07
N VAL A 42 -1.83 0.12 8.82
CA VAL A 42 -1.77 1.57 8.55
C VAL A 42 -1.11 1.86 7.19
N LEU A 43 0.01 1.20 6.89
CA LEU A 43 0.71 1.39 5.62
C LEU A 43 -0.13 0.92 4.42
N ILE A 44 -0.80 -0.24 4.54
CA ILE A 44 -1.70 -0.76 3.50
C ILE A 44 -2.86 0.20 3.26
N SER A 45 -3.45 0.77 4.31
CA SER A 45 -4.56 1.71 4.20
C SER A 45 -4.18 2.97 3.40
N GLY A 46 -2.99 3.53 3.62
CA GLY A 46 -2.51 4.69 2.85
C GLY A 46 -2.26 4.37 1.36
N ILE A 47 -1.75 3.17 1.05
CA ILE A 47 -1.56 2.72 -0.34
C ILE A 47 -2.91 2.51 -1.03
N GLN A 48 -3.92 2.06 -0.29
CA GLN A 48 -5.27 1.84 -0.83
C GLN A 48 -5.94 3.16 -1.21
N GLU A 49 -5.89 4.19 -0.35
CA GLU A 49 -6.42 5.51 -0.67
C GLU A 49 -5.76 6.11 -1.93
N ARG A 50 -4.42 6.04 -2.00
CA ARG A 50 -3.66 6.50 -3.18
C ARG A 50 -4.02 5.72 -4.44
N SER A 51 -4.26 4.42 -4.30
CA SER A 51 -4.70 3.57 -5.41
C SER A 51 -6.08 3.95 -5.91
N THR A 52 -7.03 4.25 -5.02
CA THR A 52 -8.37 4.70 -5.38
C THR A 52 -8.31 6.03 -6.15
N LEU A 53 -7.51 6.99 -5.70
CA LEU A 53 -7.33 8.26 -6.41
C LEU A 53 -6.67 8.08 -7.79
N ALA A 54 -5.66 7.22 -7.91
CA ALA A 54 -5.05 6.88 -9.19
C ALA A 54 -6.04 6.16 -10.13
N PHE A 55 -6.90 5.28 -9.59
CA PHE A 55 -7.97 4.64 -10.37
C PHE A 55 -9.00 5.65 -10.88
N TYR A 56 -9.49 6.54 -10.02
CA TYR A 56 -10.43 7.58 -10.45
C TYR A 56 -9.85 8.48 -11.54
N ALA A 57 -8.57 8.82 -11.46
CA ALA A 57 -7.90 9.58 -12.52
C ALA A 57 -7.85 8.77 -13.83
N ALA A 58 -7.47 7.49 -13.77
CA ALA A 58 -7.44 6.61 -14.94
C ALA A 58 -8.83 6.48 -15.59
N GLU A 59 -9.86 6.26 -14.79
CA GLU A 59 -11.25 6.13 -15.25
C GLU A 59 -11.75 7.43 -15.88
N SER A 60 -11.48 8.58 -15.28
CA SER A 60 -11.85 9.90 -15.85
C SER A 60 -11.24 10.12 -17.24
N GLY A 61 -9.96 9.74 -17.43
CA GLY A 61 -9.31 9.82 -18.74
C GLY A 61 -9.91 8.84 -19.75
N ALA A 62 -10.24 7.63 -19.30
CA ALA A 62 -10.87 6.61 -20.14
C ALA A 62 -12.28 7.03 -20.58
N GLU A 63 -13.09 7.59 -19.69
CA GLU A 63 -14.41 8.11 -19.99
C GLU A 63 -14.37 9.27 -20.99
N LEU A 64 -13.43 10.21 -20.83
CA LEU A 64 -13.25 11.30 -21.79
C LEU A 64 -12.93 10.75 -23.19
N ALA A 65 -11.99 9.81 -23.27
CA ALA A 65 -11.61 9.19 -24.54
C ALA A 65 -12.78 8.40 -25.16
N ALA A 66 -13.56 7.69 -24.34
CA ALA A 66 -14.74 6.98 -24.79
C ALA A 66 -15.84 7.92 -25.26
N TYR A 67 -16.05 9.04 -24.58
CA TYR A 67 -17.00 10.06 -24.98
C TYR A 67 -16.65 10.62 -26.35
N ASP A 68 -15.39 11.01 -26.57
CA ASP A 68 -14.94 11.52 -27.86
C ASP A 68 -15.00 10.46 -28.98
N ALA A 69 -14.70 9.20 -28.66
CA ALA A 69 -14.79 8.10 -29.59
C ALA A 69 -16.24 7.77 -30.00
N ILE A 70 -17.16 7.65 -29.03
CA ILE A 70 -18.55 7.22 -29.26
C ILE A 70 -19.42 8.36 -29.79
N VAL A 71 -19.32 9.55 -29.18
CA VAL A 71 -20.23 10.68 -29.46
C VAL A 71 -19.71 11.51 -30.63
N ASN A 72 -18.41 11.84 -30.62
CA ASN A 72 -17.81 12.69 -31.65
C ASN A 72 -17.25 11.88 -32.83
N GLY A 73 -17.21 10.54 -32.73
CA GLY A 73 -16.60 9.67 -33.74
C GLY A 73 -15.09 9.87 -33.89
N ASN A 74 -14.45 10.50 -32.90
CA ASN A 74 -13.08 10.94 -33.01
C ASN A 74 -12.11 9.87 -32.51
N PHE A 75 -11.78 8.92 -33.38
CA PHE A 75 -10.73 7.94 -33.13
C PHE A 75 -9.39 8.46 -33.65
N PRO A 76 -8.29 8.33 -32.89
CA PRO A 76 -6.97 8.63 -33.41
C PRO A 76 -6.66 7.75 -34.62
N ALA A 77 -6.17 8.35 -35.71
CA ALA A 77 -5.92 7.66 -36.98
C ALA A 77 -4.81 6.59 -36.90
N ALA A 78 -3.96 6.65 -35.87
CA ALA A 78 -2.88 5.72 -35.61
C ALA A 78 -2.64 5.60 -34.10
N SER A 79 -1.89 4.57 -33.71
CA SER A 79 -1.40 4.42 -32.34
C SER A 79 -0.62 5.68 -31.94
N SER A 80 -1.05 6.30 -30.85
CA SER A 80 -0.55 7.58 -30.37
C SER A 80 -0.45 7.57 -28.86
N THR A 81 0.61 8.16 -28.34
CA THR A 81 0.81 8.34 -26.90
C THR A 81 0.33 9.71 -26.49
N ASN A 82 -0.19 9.82 -25.27
CA ASN A 82 -0.59 11.10 -24.67
C ASN A 82 -1.60 11.90 -25.53
N VAL A 83 -2.65 11.20 -25.99
CA VAL A 83 -3.79 11.77 -26.72
C VAL A 83 -4.54 12.76 -25.82
N TYR A 84 -4.73 12.38 -24.56
CA TYR A 84 -5.28 13.22 -23.52
C TYR A 84 -4.38 13.17 -22.29
N SER A 85 -4.15 14.31 -21.65
CA SER A 85 -3.56 14.33 -20.32
C SER A 85 -4.01 15.54 -19.54
N LEU A 86 -4.26 15.32 -18.25
CA LEU A 86 -4.63 16.37 -17.33
C LEU A 86 -4.12 16.04 -15.92
N THR A 87 -3.68 17.07 -15.21
CA THR A 87 -3.52 17.03 -13.75
C THR A 87 -4.74 17.68 -13.11
N LEU A 88 -5.43 16.93 -12.25
CA LEU A 88 -6.62 17.35 -11.53
C LEU A 88 -6.25 18.20 -10.30
N THR A 89 -7.23 18.91 -9.75
CA THR A 89 -7.04 19.84 -8.62
C THR A 89 -6.58 19.17 -7.33
N ASN A 90 -6.76 17.85 -7.22
CA ASN A 90 -6.32 17.02 -6.10
C ASN A 90 -4.91 16.43 -6.29
N ASN A 91 -4.13 16.90 -7.28
CA ASN A 91 -2.81 16.38 -7.65
C ASN A 91 -2.78 14.95 -8.21
N SER A 92 -3.92 14.33 -8.51
CA SER A 92 -3.91 13.15 -9.37
C SER A 92 -3.83 13.58 -10.83
N SER A 93 -3.33 12.71 -11.68
CA SER A 93 -3.19 13.00 -13.12
C SER A 93 -3.50 11.76 -13.93
N TYR A 94 -3.91 11.95 -15.18
CA TYR A 94 -4.02 10.85 -16.13
C TYR A 94 -3.32 11.16 -17.44
N VAL A 95 -2.95 10.09 -18.14
CA VAL A 95 -2.46 10.11 -19.52
C VAL A 95 -3.17 9.01 -20.28
N VAL A 96 -3.85 9.37 -21.36
CA VAL A 96 -4.50 8.43 -22.27
C VAL A 96 -3.65 8.26 -23.51
N SER A 97 -3.39 7.01 -23.87
CA SER A 97 -2.78 6.63 -25.12
C SER A 97 -3.77 5.78 -25.92
N TYR A 98 -3.59 5.72 -27.23
CA TYR A 98 -4.39 4.89 -28.11
C TYR A 98 -3.48 3.91 -28.84
N ALA A 99 -3.82 2.62 -28.82
CA ALA A 99 -3.09 1.59 -29.54
C ALA A 99 -4.05 0.47 -29.93
N SER A 100 -3.97 0.00 -31.18
CA SER A 100 -4.72 -1.18 -31.65
C SER A 100 -6.23 -1.12 -31.32
N SER A 101 -6.90 -0.01 -31.66
CA SER A 101 -8.32 0.22 -31.37
C SER A 101 -8.70 0.21 -29.88
N THR A 102 -7.71 0.38 -29.01
CA THR A 102 -7.87 0.40 -27.56
C THR A 102 -7.32 1.70 -27.01
N PHE A 103 -8.13 2.38 -26.21
CA PHE A 103 -7.65 3.48 -25.37
C PHE A 103 -7.09 2.92 -24.07
N ILE A 104 -5.89 3.34 -23.69
CA ILE A 104 -5.20 2.95 -22.47
C ILE A 104 -5.04 4.22 -21.65
N SER A 105 -5.77 4.32 -20.55
CA SER A 105 -5.70 5.44 -19.62
C SER A 105 -4.89 5.05 -18.39
N GLU A 106 -3.79 5.77 -18.14
CA GLU A 106 -2.95 5.61 -16.97
C GLU A 106 -3.17 6.76 -15.99
N GLY A 107 -3.76 6.47 -14.83
CA GLY A 107 -3.92 7.40 -13.73
C GLY A 107 -2.77 7.29 -12.73
N SER A 108 -2.37 8.43 -12.15
CA SER A 108 -1.29 8.54 -11.19
C SER A 108 -1.67 9.45 -10.02
N PHE A 109 -1.27 9.06 -8.82
CA PHE A 109 -1.34 9.89 -7.62
C PHE A 109 -0.16 9.57 -6.71
N GLY A 110 0.72 10.55 -6.48
CA GLY A 110 2.01 10.32 -5.83
C GLY A 110 2.85 9.29 -6.58
N GLU A 111 3.29 8.23 -5.89
CA GLU A 111 4.06 7.13 -6.48
C GLU A 111 3.18 5.99 -7.02
N THR A 112 1.86 6.06 -6.82
CA THR A 112 0.93 5.01 -7.25
C THR A 112 0.43 5.29 -8.66
N LYS A 113 0.43 4.25 -9.50
CA LYS A 113 -0.14 4.27 -10.85
C LYS A 113 -1.17 3.15 -11.02
N ARG A 114 -2.24 3.43 -11.74
CA ARG A 114 -3.30 2.49 -12.11
C ARG A 114 -3.66 2.69 -13.57
N SER A 115 -4.08 1.64 -14.25
CA SER A 115 -4.39 1.68 -15.67
C SER A 115 -5.75 1.06 -15.94
N VAL A 116 -6.48 1.64 -16.90
CA VAL A 116 -7.77 1.19 -17.41
C VAL A 116 -7.68 1.17 -18.92
N SER A 117 -8.15 0.09 -19.54
CA SER A 117 -8.17 -0.06 -20.99
C SER A 117 -9.59 -0.22 -21.51
N LEU A 118 -9.91 0.49 -22.59
CA LEU A 118 -11.21 0.44 -23.28
C LEU A 118 -10.98 0.06 -24.73
N GLY A 119 -11.39 -1.16 -25.09
CA GLY A 119 -11.41 -1.65 -26.47
C GLY A 119 -12.76 -1.35 -27.12
N PHE A 120 -12.72 -0.92 -28.38
CA PHE A 120 -13.90 -0.74 -29.20
C PHE A 120 -13.89 -1.81 -30.30
N GLU A 121 -14.97 -2.62 -30.36
CA GLU A 121 -15.22 -3.61 -31.43
C GLU A 121 -16.13 -3.04 -32.52
#